data_AF-A0A3L6PY76-F1
#
_entry.id   AF-A0A3L6PY76-F1
#
_cell.length_a   1.000
_cell.length_b   1.000
_cell.length_c   1.000
_cell.angle_alpha   90.00
_cell.angle_beta   90.00
_cell.angle_gamma   90.00
#
_symmetry.space_group_name_H-M   'P 1'
#
loop_
_entity.id
_entity.type
_entity.pdbx_description
1 polymer ?
#
loop_
_entity_poly.entity_id
_entity_poly.type
_entity_poly.pdbx_seq_one_letter_code
_entity_poly.pdbx_strand_id
1 'polypeptide(L)'
;MGAAKEWYSLTVGRVEGHWNILKEKLCLRFFPLHRVSALRIESITFKQREEELLGAAWARYIELISSGPDLGMPEAMHLQHFAGDLRTDSAIFLDKASGGSFWHKTVSEGKPSSI
;
A
#
# COMPACT_ATOMS: atom_id res chain seq x y z
N MET A 1 -6.48 -5.27 30.93
CA MET A 1 -6.69 -6.02 29.68
C MET A 1 -6.67 -4.99 28.55
N GLY A 2 -6.01 -5.23 27.41
CA GLY A 2 -5.98 -4.24 26.32
C GLY A 2 -7.32 -4.13 25.60
N ALA A 3 -7.63 -2.97 25.00
CA ALA A 3 -8.90 -2.69 24.33
C ALA A 3 -9.27 -3.73 23.24
N ALA A 4 -8.28 -4.26 22.51
CA ALA A 4 -8.48 -5.32 21.52
C ALA A 4 -8.93 -6.64 22.16
N LYS A 5 -8.34 -7.01 23.30
CA LYS A 5 -8.62 -8.28 24.00
C LYS A 5 -10.00 -8.25 24.67
N GLU A 6 -10.39 -7.10 25.20
CA GLU A 6 -11.74 -6.87 25.74
C GLU A 6 -12.79 -6.94 24.62
N TRP A 7 -12.59 -6.20 23.53
CA TRP A 7 -13.49 -6.23 22.37
C TRP A 7 -13.67 -7.65 21.80
N TYR A 8 -12.57 -8.40 21.65
CA TYR A 8 -12.62 -9.78 21.16
C TYR A 8 -13.48 -10.67 22.05
N SER A 9 -13.29 -10.60 23.37
CA SER A 9 -14.03 -11.41 24.35
C SER A 9 -15.55 -11.17 24.26
N LEU A 10 -15.96 -9.92 23.99
CA LEU A 10 -17.38 -9.55 23.83
C LEU A 10 -17.97 -9.93 22.47
N THR A 11 -17.14 -10.07 21.44
CA THR A 11 -17.58 -10.19 20.04
C THR A 11 -17.51 -11.62 19.52
N VAL A 12 -16.53 -12.42 19.96
CA VAL A 12 -16.25 -13.76 19.42
C VAL A 12 -17.45 -14.72 19.55
N GLY A 13 -18.18 -14.67 20.66
CA GLY A 13 -19.37 -15.51 20.87
C GLY A 13 -20.55 -15.12 19.96
N ARG A 14 -20.59 -13.89 19.45
CA ARG A 14 -21.67 -13.39 18.59
C ARG A 14 -21.46 -13.67 17.09
N VAL A 15 -20.25 -14.09 16.71
CA VAL A 15 -19.90 -14.39 15.30
C VAL A 15 -19.85 -15.89 15.02
N GLU A 16 -20.15 -16.74 16.00
CA GLU A 16 -20.37 -18.19 15.84
C GLU A 16 -19.32 -18.92 14.99
N GLY A 17 -18.05 -18.52 15.08
CA GLY A 17 -16.95 -19.13 14.31
C GLY A 17 -16.75 -18.61 12.89
N HIS A 18 -17.53 -17.62 12.44
CA HIS A 18 -17.33 -16.97 11.14
C HIS A 18 -16.11 -16.04 11.17
N TRP A 19 -14.93 -16.61 10.91
CA TRP A 19 -13.65 -15.90 10.96
C TRP A 19 -13.59 -14.64 10.11
N ASN A 20 -14.12 -14.69 8.88
CA ASN A 20 -14.10 -13.54 7.96
C ASN A 20 -14.89 -12.35 8.53
N ILE A 21 -16.05 -12.61 9.14
CA ILE A 21 -16.87 -11.57 9.79
C ILE A 21 -16.14 -10.98 11.00
N LEU A 22 -15.47 -11.83 11.80
CA LEU A 22 -14.69 -11.37 12.95
C LEU A 22 -13.51 -10.49 12.53
N LYS A 23 -12.79 -10.89 11.49
CA LYS A 23 -11.68 -10.13 10.87
C LYS A 23 -12.18 -8.79 10.36
N GLU A 24 -13.29 -8.76 9.64
CA GLU A 24 -13.86 -7.52 9.11
C GLU A 24 -14.28 -6.57 10.24
N LYS A 25 -14.98 -7.05 11.27
CA LYS A 25 -15.36 -6.22 12.42
C LYS A 25 -14.16 -5.71 13.21
N LEU A 26 -13.09 -6.51 13.33
CA LEU A 26 -11.82 -6.07 13.94
C LEU A 26 -11.20 -4.93 13.12
N CYS A 27 -11.11 -5.11 11.79
CA CYS A 27 -10.61 -4.08 10.89
C CYS A 27 -11.44 -2.80 10.99
N LEU A 28 -12.77 -2.88 10.93
CA LEU A 28 -13.65 -1.71 11.07
C LEU A 28 -13.47 -0.99 12.42
N ARG A 29 -13.25 -1.75 13.51
CA ARG A 29 -13.12 -1.19 14.86
C ARG A 29 -11.77 -0.52 15.09
N PHE A 30 -10.68 -1.11 14.60
CA PHE A 30 -9.32 -0.67 14.91
C PHE A 30 -8.62 0.06 13.75
N PHE A 31 -9.15 -0.08 12.54
CA PHE A 31 -8.71 0.58 11.30
C PHE A 31 -9.91 1.23 10.59
N PRO A 32 -10.47 2.30 11.18
CA PRO A 32 -11.61 2.98 10.60
C PRO A 32 -11.30 3.50 9.18
N LEU A 33 -12.33 3.57 8.33
CA LEU A 33 -12.21 3.94 6.92
C LEU A 33 -11.41 5.23 6.67
N HIS A 34 -11.53 6.24 7.55
CA HIS A 34 -10.78 7.49 7.40
C HIS A 34 -9.26 7.29 7.50
N ARG A 35 -8.77 6.30 8.27
CA ARG A 35 -7.34 5.96 8.34
C ARG A 35 -6.87 5.29 7.07
N VAL A 36 -7.68 4.37 6.52
CA VAL A 36 -7.41 3.73 5.23
C VAL A 36 -7.35 4.78 4.13
N SER A 37 -8.31 5.73 4.11
CA SER A 37 -8.29 6.86 3.17
C SER A 37 -7.07 7.75 3.34
N ALA A 38 -6.66 8.04 4.58
CA ALA A 38 -5.45 8.84 4.84
C ALA A 38 -4.18 8.14 4.32
N LEU A 39 -4.05 6.83 4.55
CA LEU A 39 -2.92 6.04 4.04
C LEU A 39 -2.89 6.00 2.50
N ARG A 40 -4.05 5.86 1.85
CA ARG A 40 -4.15 5.94 0.38
C ARG A 40 -3.68 7.30 -0.14
N ILE A 41 -4.14 8.38 0.49
CA ILE A 41 -3.72 9.74 0.12
C ILE A 41 -2.21 9.89 0.29
N GLU A 42 -1.67 9.50 1.44
CA GLU A 42 -0.24 9.59 1.72
C GLU A 42 0.60 8.76 0.73
N SER A 43 0.11 7.59 0.34
CA SER A 43 0.73 6.74 -0.68
C SER A 43 0.71 7.38 -2.07
N ILE A 44 -0.40 8.01 -2.46
CA ILE A 44 -0.56 8.67 -3.77
C ILE A 44 0.22 9.99 -3.85
N THR A 45 0.39 10.68 -2.73
CA THR A 45 1.13 11.94 -2.63
C THR A 45 2.53 11.76 -2.06
N PHE A 46 3.03 10.53 -2.01
CA PHE A 46 4.35 10.22 -1.49
C PHE A 46 5.40 10.98 -2.29
N LYS A 47 6.46 11.49 -1.65
CA LYS A 47 7.58 12.11 -2.34
C LYS A 47 8.90 11.58 -1.80
N GLN A 48 9.82 11.34 -2.72
CA GLN A 48 11.22 11.13 -2.35
C GLN A 48 11.75 12.42 -1.73
N ARG A 49 12.38 12.32 -0.56
CA ARG A 49 12.96 13.47 0.16
C ARG A 49 14.23 13.95 -0.54
N GLU A 50 14.63 15.18 -0.24
CA GLU A 50 15.95 15.68 -0.64
C GLU A 50 17.04 14.79 -0.03
N GLU A 51 18.08 14.48 -0.81
CA GLU A 51 19.20 13.58 -0.43
C GLU A 51 18.82 12.11 -0.11
N GLU A 52 17.53 11.74 -0.16
CA GLU A 52 17.09 10.36 0.07
C GLU A 52 17.46 9.47 -1.11
N LEU A 53 18.13 8.34 -0.85
CA LEU A 53 18.43 7.34 -1.86
C LEU A 53 17.15 6.64 -2.35
N LEU A 54 17.10 6.27 -3.63
CA LEU A 54 15.94 5.59 -4.23
C LEU A 54 15.51 4.33 -3.44
N GLY A 55 16.47 3.50 -3.03
CA GLY A 55 16.18 2.30 -2.24
C GLY A 55 15.60 2.61 -0.85
N ALA A 56 16.04 3.70 -0.22
CA ALA A 56 15.50 4.16 1.06
C ALA A 56 14.06 4.69 0.89
N ALA A 57 13.81 5.47 -0.18
CA ALA A 57 12.47 5.91 -0.52
C ALA A 57 11.51 4.74 -0.75
N TRP A 58 11.96 3.69 -1.47
CA TRP A 58 11.16 2.49 -1.70
C TRP A 58 10.84 1.75 -0.40
N ALA A 59 11.84 1.54 0.47
CA ALA A 59 11.61 0.92 1.77
C ALA A 59 10.57 1.68 2.62
N ARG A 60 10.66 3.02 2.61
CA ARG A 60 9.75 3.91 3.34
C ARG A 60 8.34 3.89 2.76
N TYR A 61 8.21 3.74 1.43
CA TYR A 61 6.93 3.54 0.77
C TYR A 61 6.29 2.19 1.14
N ILE A 62 7.07 1.11 1.12
CA ILE A 62 6.60 -0.23 1.52
C ILE A 62 6.15 -0.24 2.99
N GLU A 63 6.90 0.39 3.89
CA GLU A 63 6.51 0.54 5.29
C GLU A 63 5.18 1.29 5.43
N LEU A 64 5.01 2.40 4.70
CA LEU A 64 3.78 3.19 4.69
C LEU A 64 2.57 2.33 4.28
N ILE A 65 2.63 1.63 3.16
CA ILE A 65 1.49 0.83 2.66
C ILE A 65 1.25 -0.45 3.49
N SER A 66 2.24 -0.89 4.27
CA SER A 66 2.13 -2.05 5.17
C SER A 66 1.66 -1.70 6.58
N SER A 67 1.49 -0.41 6.90
CA SER A 67 1.12 0.06 8.23
C SER A 67 -0.37 -0.14 8.59
N GLY A 68 -1.19 -0.52 7.62
CA GLY A 68 -2.63 -0.70 7.76
C GLY A 68 -3.15 -1.98 7.13
N PRO A 69 -4.49 -2.15 7.05
CA PRO A 69 -5.08 -3.19 6.23
C PRO A 69 -4.79 -2.92 4.75
N ASP A 70 -5.01 -3.94 3.91
CA ASP A 70 -4.95 -3.81 2.46
C ASP A 70 -5.69 -2.55 2.00
N LEU A 71 -4.95 -1.67 1.31
CA LEU A 71 -5.46 -0.41 0.82
C LEU A 71 -6.38 -0.61 -0.39
N GLY A 72 -6.51 -1.81 -0.95
CA GLY A 72 -7.36 -2.09 -2.12
C GLY A 72 -6.90 -1.32 -3.36
N MET A 73 -5.62 -0.96 -3.41
CA MET A 73 -4.98 -0.29 -4.53
C MET A 73 -4.25 -1.34 -5.38
N PRO A 74 -4.41 -1.35 -6.72
CA PRO A 74 -3.65 -2.24 -7.58
C PRO A 74 -2.14 -2.00 -7.45
N GLU A 75 -1.33 -3.05 -7.56
CA GLU A 75 0.14 -2.94 -7.52
C GLU A 75 0.66 -1.95 -8.58
N ALA A 76 0.09 -1.98 -9.78
CA ALA A 76 0.44 -1.04 -10.85
C ALA A 76 0.21 0.43 -10.44
N MET A 77 -0.82 0.72 -9.64
CA MET A 77 -1.09 2.06 -9.12
C MET A 77 -0.02 2.47 -8.11
N HIS A 78 0.41 1.55 -7.24
CA HIS A 78 1.51 1.81 -6.31
C HIS A 78 2.81 2.15 -7.04
N LEU A 79 3.19 1.34 -8.03
CA LEU A 79 4.40 1.56 -8.84
C LEU A 79 4.33 2.86 -9.63
N GLN A 80 3.16 3.20 -10.17
CA GLN A 80 2.94 4.46 -10.89
C GLN A 80 3.15 5.67 -9.97
N HIS A 81 2.45 5.75 -8.84
CA HIS A 81 2.62 6.90 -7.95
C HIS A 81 4.03 6.99 -7.40
N PHE A 82 4.62 5.85 -6.98
CA PHE A 82 6.00 5.85 -6.52
C PHE A 82 6.98 6.39 -7.58
N ALA A 83 6.90 5.90 -8.83
CA ALA A 83 7.79 6.33 -9.90
C ALA A 83 7.56 7.78 -10.34
N GLY A 84 6.31 8.25 -10.32
CA GLY A 84 5.94 9.63 -10.69
C GLY A 84 6.47 10.68 -9.73
N ASP A 85 6.66 10.32 -8.47
CA ASP A 85 7.11 11.22 -7.41
C ASP A 85 8.59 11.04 -7.02
N LEU A 86 9.37 10.35 -7.87
CA LEU A 86 10.82 10.29 -7.74
C LEU A 86 11.48 11.60 -8.13
N ARG A 87 12.64 11.85 -7.52
CA ARG A 87 13.57 12.88 -7.99
C ARG A 87 14.06 12.52 -9.40
N THR A 88 14.36 13.53 -10.19
CA THR A 88 14.76 13.37 -11.60
C THR A 88 15.93 12.41 -11.79
N ASP A 89 16.96 12.49 -10.94
CA ASP A 89 18.12 11.58 -10.98
C ASP A 89 17.74 10.12 -10.69
N SER A 90 16.83 9.92 -9.74
CA SER A 90 16.33 8.61 -9.35
C SER A 90 15.40 8.02 -10.41
N ALA A 91 14.57 8.84 -11.06
CA ALA A 91 13.76 8.44 -12.20
C ALA A 91 14.62 8.03 -13.40
N ILE A 92 15.65 8.82 -13.75
CA ILE A 92 16.61 8.49 -14.82
C ILE A 92 17.35 7.18 -14.51
N PHE A 93 17.79 7.01 -13.26
CA PHE A 93 18.42 5.78 -12.83
C PHE A 93 17.47 4.58 -12.96
N LEU A 94 16.22 4.73 -12.54
CA LEU A 94 15.19 3.70 -12.63
C LEU A 94 14.92 3.29 -14.08
N ASP A 95 14.79 4.25 -15.00
CA ASP A 95 14.64 3.97 -16.43
C ASP A 95 15.87 3.23 -17.00
N LYS A 96 17.08 3.68 -16.65
CA LYS A 96 18.30 3.02 -17.12
C LYS A 96 18.42 1.59 -16.60
N ALA A 97 18.15 1.36 -15.31
CA ALA A 97 18.14 0.04 -14.69
C ALA A 97 17.04 -0.86 -15.30
N SER A 98 15.93 -0.25 -15.71
CA SER A 98 14.84 -0.93 -16.41
C SER A 98 15.15 -1.20 -17.88
N GLY A 99 16.29 -0.77 -18.43
CA GLY A 99 16.63 -0.97 -19.85
C GLY A 99 15.76 -0.13 -20.80
N GLY A 100 15.20 0.98 -20.31
CA GLY A 100 14.24 1.82 -21.03
C GLY A 100 13.20 2.39 -20.08
N SER A 101 12.21 3.11 -20.62
CA SER A 101 11.19 3.76 -19.80
C SER A 101 10.44 2.76 -18.90
N PHE A 102 10.53 2.95 -17.58
CA PHE A 102 9.88 2.13 -16.56
C PHE A 102 8.37 2.06 -16.78
N TRP A 103 7.77 3.17 -17.17
CA TRP A 103 6.36 3.30 -17.52
C TRP A 103 5.90 2.36 -18.63
N HIS A 104 6.74 2.10 -19.62
CA HIS A 104 6.39 1.21 -20.72
C HIS A 104 6.37 -0.25 -20.25
N LYS A 105 7.19 -0.61 -19.25
CA LYS A 105 7.21 -1.97 -18.68
C LYS A 105 5.99 -2.26 -17.83
N THR A 106 5.68 -1.39 -16.88
CA THR A 106 4.53 -1.57 -15.98
C THR A 106 3.20 -1.65 -16.71
N VAL A 107 3.01 -0.89 -17.80
CA VAL A 107 1.82 -0.97 -18.66
C VAL A 107 1.82 -2.24 -19.53
N SER A 108 2.98 -2.71 -20.01
CA SER A 108 3.08 -3.89 -20.86
C SER A 108 2.94 -5.21 -20.10
N GLU A 109 3.45 -5.28 -18.87
CA GLU A 109 3.40 -6.46 -18.00
C GLU A 109 2.01 -6.63 -17.35
N GLY A 110 1.25 -5.54 -17.24
CA GLY A 110 -0.13 -5.54 -16.73
C GLY A 110 -1.21 -5.90 -17.75
N LYS A 111 -0.86 -6.22 -19.01
CA LYS A 111 -1.85 -6.71 -19.97
C LYS A 111 -2.20 -8.17 -19.63
N PRO A 112 -3.49 -8.51 -19.39
CA PRO A 112 -3.89 -9.90 -19.35
C PRO A 112 -3.53 -10.54 -20.70
N SER A 113 -2.64 -11.52 -20.65
CA SER A 113 -2.44 -12.43 -21.76
C SER A 113 -3.77 -13.10 -22.08
N SER A 114 -4.23 -12.89 -23.31
CA SER A 114 -5.30 -13.61 -24.01
C SER A 114 -6.75 -13.16 -23.71
N ILE A 115 -7.30 -12.41 -24.67
CA ILE A 115 -8.63 -12.70 -25.23
C ILE A 115 -8.37 -13.43 -26.54
#